data_AF-A0A7C6C5M3-F1
#
_entry.id   AF-A0A7C6C5M3-F1
#
_cell.length_a   1.000
_cell.length_b   1.000
_cell.length_c   1.000
_cell.angle_alpha   90.00
_cell.angle_beta   90.00
_cell.angle_gamma   90.00
#
_symmetry.space_group_name_H-M   'P 1'
#
loop_
_entity.id
_entity.type
_entity.pdbx_description
1 polymer ?
#
loop_
_entity_poly.entity_id
_entity_poly.type
_entity_poly.pdbx_seq_one_letter_code
_entity_poly.pdbx_strand_id
1 'polypeptide(L)'
;MNYLTPMEAADAFRRAAIEKEKRPFPQFALMAILGGAFIAFGGLLTVMVAGGMPGVAAANPGLVKFVAGALFPIGLIMVAVTGADLFTSDCAGFAFPLLRKELTLRRVAALLLVSYLFNFVGAQLVAWLLSAHVGMLEGEPWRSYLHGLAGGKVEQAFWPVFVKGIGANWLVCLGMLMGYAAKDIAGKSIAIWIPIMLFVTLGYEHSIANMFFIPAAIYTGAEITWSA
;
A
#
# COMPACT_ATOMS: atom_id res chain seq x y z
N MET A 1 15.84 -24.28 11.89
CA MET A 1 15.51 -22.85 11.74
C MET A 1 14.00 -22.68 11.64
N ASN A 2 13.43 -21.74 12.40
CA ASN A 2 11.99 -21.47 12.43
C ASN A 2 11.53 -20.50 11.32
N TYR A 3 12.36 -20.25 10.32
CA TYR A 3 12.08 -19.46 9.12
C TYR A 3 12.82 -20.05 7.92
N LEU A 4 12.46 -19.64 6.70
CA LEU A 4 13.11 -20.04 5.46
C LEU A 4 14.40 -19.22 5.23
N THR A 5 15.43 -19.86 4.68
CA THR A 5 16.64 -19.16 4.21
C THR A 5 16.29 -18.15 3.11
N PRO A 6 17.15 -17.15 2.85
CA PRO A 6 16.90 -16.16 1.79
C PRO A 6 16.60 -16.77 0.42
N MET A 7 17.28 -17.87 0.07
CA MET A 7 17.06 -18.59 -1.19
C MET A 7 15.67 -19.27 -1.22
N GLU A 8 15.30 -19.96 -0.15
CA GLU A 8 13.99 -20.61 -0.03
C GLU A 8 12.84 -19.57 -0.04
N ALA A 9 13.01 -18.43 0.63
CA ALA A 9 12.04 -17.34 0.64
C ALA A 9 11.87 -16.71 -0.75
N ALA A 10 12.97 -16.46 -1.46
CA ALA A 10 12.94 -15.97 -2.84
C ALA A 10 12.23 -16.96 -3.78
N ASP A 11 12.48 -18.26 -3.62
CA ASP A 11 11.79 -19.30 -4.40
C ASP A 11 10.30 -19.38 -4.05
N ALA A 12 9.92 -19.23 -2.78
CA ALA A 12 8.53 -19.18 -2.35
C ALA A 12 7.79 -17.97 -2.94
N PHE A 13 8.43 -16.79 -2.91
CA PHE A 13 7.86 -15.57 -3.48
C PHE A 13 7.69 -15.68 -5.00
N ARG A 14 8.69 -16.22 -5.70
CA ARG A 14 8.63 -16.52 -7.13
C ARG A 14 7.49 -17.46 -7.49
N ARG A 15 7.34 -18.57 -6.74
CA ARG A 15 6.25 -19.53 -6.96
C ARG A 15 4.88 -18.89 -6.79
N ALA A 16 4.71 -18.06 -5.77
CA ALA A 16 3.47 -17.32 -5.58
C ALA A 16 3.15 -16.38 -6.75
N ALA A 17 4.15 -15.71 -7.32
CA ALA A 17 3.97 -14.88 -8.51
C ALA A 17 3.53 -15.70 -9.74
N ILE A 18 4.10 -16.89 -9.95
CA ILE A 18 3.67 -17.80 -11.02
C ILE A 18 2.22 -18.27 -10.81
N GLU A 19 1.85 -18.61 -9.58
CA GLU A 19 0.47 -19.02 -9.29
C GLU A 19 -0.53 -17.87 -9.48
N LYS A 20 -0.13 -16.62 -9.22
CA LYS A 20 -0.93 -15.44 -9.57
C LYS A 20 -1.14 -15.31 -11.08
N GLU A 21 -0.08 -15.51 -11.87
CA GLU A 21 -0.15 -15.41 -13.33
C GLU A 21 -1.13 -16.41 -13.96
N LYS A 22 -1.23 -17.61 -13.38
CA LYS A 22 -2.15 -18.67 -13.83
C LYS A 22 -3.61 -18.40 -13.51
N ARG A 23 -3.93 -17.40 -12.67
CA ARG A 23 -5.32 -17.12 -12.27
C ARG A 23 -6.13 -16.67 -13.49
N PRO A 24 -7.37 -17.16 -13.65
CA PRO A 24 -8.31 -16.58 -14.60
C PRO A 24 -8.50 -15.08 -14.35
N PHE A 25 -8.65 -14.31 -15.41
CA PHE A 25 -8.74 -12.85 -15.33
C PHE A 25 -9.77 -12.33 -14.30
N PRO A 26 -11.01 -12.86 -14.20
CA PRO A 26 -11.97 -12.38 -13.20
C PRO A 26 -11.48 -12.58 -11.76
N GLN A 27 -10.82 -13.69 -11.48
CA GLN A 27 -10.26 -13.98 -10.16
C GLN A 27 -9.07 -13.06 -9.87
N PHE A 28 -8.19 -12.82 -10.85
CA PHE A 28 -7.08 -11.89 -10.70
C PHE A 28 -7.58 -10.46 -10.44
N ALA A 29 -8.56 -9.99 -11.22
CA ALA A 29 -9.16 -8.68 -11.06
C ALA A 29 -9.80 -8.50 -9.67
N LEU A 30 -10.56 -9.49 -9.19
CA LEU A 30 -11.14 -9.45 -7.85
C LEU A 30 -10.05 -9.36 -6.76
N MET A 31 -8.98 -10.15 -6.89
CA MET A 31 -7.88 -10.12 -5.93
C MET A 31 -7.13 -8.78 -5.96
N ALA A 32 -7.01 -8.13 -7.11
CA ALA A 32 -6.42 -6.80 -7.23
C ALA A 32 -7.34 -5.70 -6.67
N ILE A 33 -8.66 -5.81 -6.84
CA ILE A 33 -9.62 -4.92 -6.16
C ILE A 33 -9.47 -5.04 -4.64
N LEU A 34 -9.40 -6.27 -4.12
CA LEU A 34 -9.20 -6.50 -2.69
C LEU A 34 -7.87 -5.91 -2.20
N GLY A 35 -6.79 -6.03 -2.96
CA GLY A 35 -5.51 -5.45 -2.57
C GLY A 35 -5.53 -3.92 -2.48
N GLY A 36 -6.20 -3.26 -3.43
CA GLY A 36 -6.43 -1.81 -3.36
C GLY A 36 -7.25 -1.41 -2.13
N ALA A 37 -8.35 -2.13 -1.87
CA ALA A 37 -9.21 -1.89 -0.72
C ALA A 37 -8.48 -2.10 0.62
N PHE A 38 -7.65 -3.14 0.75
CA PHE A 38 -6.88 -3.41 1.96
C PHE A 38 -5.84 -2.32 2.26
N ILE A 39 -5.15 -1.81 1.23
CA ILE A 39 -4.25 -0.66 1.40
C ILE A 39 -5.05 0.59 1.80
N ALA A 40 -6.21 0.82 1.20
CA ALA A 40 -7.08 1.94 1.58
C ALA A 40 -7.59 1.84 3.02
N PHE A 41 -7.93 0.64 3.53
CA PHE A 41 -8.27 0.44 4.94
C PHE A 41 -7.11 0.77 5.88
N GLY A 42 -5.88 0.39 5.52
CA GLY A 42 -4.68 0.80 6.24
C GLY A 42 -4.53 2.32 6.28
N GLY A 43 -4.73 3.00 5.14
CA GLY A 43 -4.71 4.45 5.05
C GLY A 43 -5.82 5.14 5.86
N LEU A 44 -7.04 4.61 5.81
CA LEU A 44 -8.18 5.12 6.58
C LEU A 44 -7.91 5.03 8.08
N LEU A 45 -7.43 3.88 8.57
CA LEU A 45 -7.06 3.72 9.98
C LEU A 45 -5.99 4.72 10.40
N THR A 46 -4.97 4.94 9.57
CA THR A 46 -3.94 5.95 9.81
C THR A 46 -4.54 7.35 9.94
N VAL A 47 -5.43 7.76 9.03
CA VAL A 47 -6.10 9.07 9.10
C VAL A 47 -6.98 9.17 10.34
N MET A 48 -7.77 8.14 10.65
CA MET A 48 -8.66 8.13 11.81
C MET A 48 -7.90 8.32 13.13
N VAL A 49 -6.75 7.67 13.28
CA VAL A 49 -5.97 7.78 14.52
C VAL A 49 -5.10 9.02 14.51
N ALA A 50 -4.26 9.22 13.49
CA ALA A 50 -3.30 10.33 13.46
C ALA A 50 -3.99 11.70 13.32
N GLY A 51 -5.06 11.78 12.52
CA GLY A 51 -5.89 12.98 12.41
C GLY A 51 -6.71 13.26 13.67
N GLY A 52 -7.06 12.22 14.43
CA GLY A 52 -7.82 12.33 15.68
C GLY A 52 -7.02 12.89 16.88
N MET A 53 -5.73 13.18 16.72
CA MET A 53 -4.86 13.62 17.83
C MET A 53 -4.13 14.95 17.55
N PRO A 54 -4.82 16.04 17.16
CA PRO A 54 -4.19 17.31 16.77
C PRO A 54 -3.34 17.94 17.89
N GLY A 55 -3.75 17.82 19.15
CA GLY A 55 -2.95 18.31 20.29
C GLY A 55 -1.61 17.57 20.44
N VAL A 56 -1.59 16.26 20.17
CA VAL A 56 -0.35 15.46 20.15
C VAL A 56 0.50 15.82 18.94
N ALA A 57 -0.12 16.07 17.78
CA ALA A 57 0.61 16.50 16.58
C ALA A 57 1.35 17.83 16.80
N ALA A 58 0.71 18.78 17.50
CA ALA A 58 1.31 20.07 17.82
C ALA A 58 2.48 19.96 18.80
N ALA A 59 2.34 19.12 19.83
CA ALA A 59 3.38 18.98 20.86
C ALA A 59 4.49 17.99 20.49
N ASN A 60 4.17 16.92 19.76
CA ASN A 60 5.02 15.75 19.50
C ASN A 60 4.80 15.18 18.08
N PRO A 61 5.17 15.91 17.01
CA PRO A 61 4.90 15.50 15.63
C PRO A 61 5.54 14.16 15.24
N GLY A 62 6.68 13.80 15.84
CA GLY A 62 7.33 12.50 15.64
C GLY A 62 6.51 11.32 16.13
N LEU A 63 5.76 11.48 17.23
CA LEU A 63 4.91 10.43 17.77
C LEU A 63 3.72 10.15 16.84
N VAL A 64 3.12 11.20 16.28
CA VAL A 64 2.02 11.05 15.31
C VAL A 64 2.50 10.36 14.04
N LYS A 65 3.71 10.68 13.54
CA LYS A 65 4.33 9.96 12.41
C LYS A 65 4.57 8.48 12.72
N PHE A 66 5.07 8.17 13.91
CA PHE A 66 5.28 6.79 14.33
C PHE A 66 3.97 6.02 14.45
N VAL A 67 2.93 6.59 15.06
CA VAL A 67 1.61 5.95 15.19
C VAL A 67 1.00 5.71 13.81
N ALA A 68 1.07 6.70 12.91
CA ALA A 68 0.66 6.53 11.52
C ALA A 68 1.39 5.36 10.84
N GLY A 69 2.71 5.30 11.01
CA GLY A 69 3.54 4.23 10.48
C GLY A 69 3.30 2.87 11.14
N ALA A 70 2.99 2.79 12.42
CA ALA A 70 2.74 1.54 13.12
C ALA A 70 1.40 0.91 12.72
N LEU A 71 0.42 1.71 12.30
CA LEU A 71 -0.94 1.25 11.97
C LEU A 71 -1.13 0.94 10.48
N PHE A 72 -0.48 1.69 9.59
CA PHE A 72 -0.58 1.49 8.15
C PHE A 72 -0.27 0.05 7.66
N PRO A 73 0.71 -0.69 8.23
CA PRO A 73 1.08 -2.02 7.76
C PRO A 73 -0.03 -3.07 7.77
N ILE A 74 -1.11 -2.84 8.54
CA ILE A 74 -2.28 -3.72 8.58
C ILE A 74 -2.82 -3.98 7.17
N GLY A 75 -2.79 -2.98 6.28
CA GLY A 75 -3.20 -3.14 4.88
C GLY A 75 -2.39 -4.20 4.13
N LEU A 76 -1.05 -4.13 4.20
CA LEU A 76 -0.20 -5.11 3.51
C LEU A 76 -0.21 -6.48 4.19
N ILE A 77 -0.41 -6.53 5.51
CA ILE A 77 -0.59 -7.79 6.23
C ILE A 77 -1.85 -8.51 5.74
N MET A 78 -2.98 -7.80 5.59
CA MET A 78 -4.20 -8.35 5.00
C MET A 78 -3.94 -8.88 3.58
N VAL A 79 -3.25 -8.12 2.73
CA VAL A 79 -2.87 -8.56 1.38
C VAL A 79 -2.08 -9.87 1.43
N ALA A 80 -1.04 -9.93 2.25
CA ALA A 80 -0.13 -11.06 2.31
C ALA A 80 -0.76 -12.33 2.90
N VAL A 81 -1.64 -12.19 3.90
CA VAL A 81 -2.31 -13.32 4.55
C VAL A 81 -3.45 -13.87 3.70
N THR A 82 -4.19 -13.01 3.01
CA THR A 82 -5.33 -13.42 2.17
C THR A 82 -4.93 -13.85 0.76
N GLY A 83 -3.73 -13.47 0.29
CA GLY A 83 -3.29 -13.74 -1.07
C GLY A 83 -3.92 -12.80 -2.13
N ALA A 84 -4.42 -11.65 -1.69
CA ALA A 84 -4.83 -10.55 -2.56
C ALA A 84 -3.65 -10.03 -3.40
N ASP A 85 -3.98 -9.29 -4.45
CA ASP A 85 -3.01 -8.84 -5.44
C ASP A 85 -2.67 -7.35 -5.28
N LEU A 86 -1.38 -7.01 -5.33
CA LEU A 86 -0.93 -5.65 -5.04
C LEU A 86 0.29 -5.31 -5.88
N PHE A 87 0.07 -4.36 -6.80
CA PHE A 87 1.03 -3.89 -7.79
C PHE A 87 2.43 -3.66 -7.23
N THR A 88 2.54 -2.96 -6.10
CA THR A 88 3.84 -2.59 -5.51
C THR A 88 4.66 -3.81 -5.10
N SER A 89 4.01 -4.80 -4.47
CA SER A 89 4.65 -6.09 -4.15
C SER A 89 4.95 -6.94 -5.38
N ASP A 90 4.07 -6.86 -6.38
CA ASP A 90 4.18 -7.63 -7.61
C ASP A 90 5.34 -7.17 -8.49
N CYS A 91 5.80 -5.91 -8.36
CA CYS A 91 7.03 -5.44 -8.99
C CYS A 91 8.23 -6.34 -8.68
N ALA A 92 8.43 -6.73 -7.41
CA ALA A 92 9.47 -7.70 -7.06
C ALA A 92 9.03 -9.14 -7.30
N GLY A 93 7.78 -9.48 -6.99
CA GLY A 93 7.24 -10.84 -7.17
C GLY A 93 7.43 -11.36 -8.60
N PHE A 94 7.08 -10.55 -9.60
CA PHE A 94 7.25 -10.90 -11.02
C PHE A 94 8.67 -10.69 -11.56
N ALA A 95 9.54 -9.95 -10.86
CA ALA A 95 10.95 -9.83 -11.26
C ALA A 95 11.69 -11.18 -11.15
N PHE A 96 11.40 -11.99 -10.13
CA PHE A 96 12.02 -13.32 -9.98
C PHE A 96 11.75 -14.26 -11.17
N PRO A 97 10.49 -14.56 -11.57
CA PRO A 97 10.23 -15.41 -12.72
C PRO A 97 10.62 -14.77 -14.05
N LEU A 98 10.63 -13.42 -14.16
CA LEU A 98 11.15 -12.72 -15.34
C LEU A 98 12.65 -12.98 -15.54
N LEU A 99 13.46 -12.77 -14.48
CA LEU A 99 14.90 -12.98 -14.53
C LEU A 99 15.28 -14.45 -14.77
N ARG A 100 14.43 -15.39 -14.33
CA ARG A 100 14.57 -16.82 -14.61
C ARG A 100 14.00 -17.25 -15.97
N LYS A 101 13.48 -16.31 -16.77
CA LYS A 101 12.86 -16.57 -18.09
C LYS A 101 11.64 -17.50 -18.03
N GLU A 102 10.98 -17.57 -16.88
CA GLU A 102 9.72 -18.31 -16.69
C GLU A 102 8.52 -17.48 -17.15
N LEU A 103 8.62 -16.15 -17.11
CA LEU A 103 7.66 -15.21 -17.67
C LEU A 103 8.33 -14.25 -18.65
N THR A 104 7.57 -13.78 -19.64
CA THR A 104 8.03 -12.75 -20.58
C THR A 104 7.80 -11.36 -20.01
N LEU A 105 8.63 -10.39 -20.42
CA LEU A 105 8.47 -8.98 -20.04
C LEU A 105 7.07 -8.45 -20.41
N ARG A 106 6.55 -8.84 -21.57
CA ARG A 106 5.19 -8.48 -22.03
C ARG A 106 4.12 -8.99 -21.07
N ARG A 107 4.25 -10.23 -20.58
CA ARG A 107 3.31 -10.82 -19.63
C ARG A 107 3.35 -10.11 -18.28
N VAL A 108 4.56 -9.84 -17.77
CA VAL A 108 4.76 -9.09 -16.52
C VAL A 108 4.17 -7.69 -16.62
N ALA A 109 4.45 -6.95 -17.70
CA ALA A 109 3.90 -5.61 -17.89
C ALA A 109 2.36 -5.61 -17.94
N ALA A 110 1.75 -6.60 -18.62
CA ALA A 110 0.30 -6.74 -18.66
C ALA A 110 -0.31 -7.00 -17.27
N LEU A 111 0.29 -7.91 -16.49
CA LEU A 111 -0.17 -8.22 -15.13
C LEU A 111 -0.04 -7.03 -14.20
N LEU A 112 1.10 -6.33 -14.22
CA LEU A 112 1.33 -5.13 -13.42
C LEU A 112 0.34 -4.03 -13.78
N LEU A 113 0.05 -3.82 -15.06
CA LEU A 113 -0.95 -2.83 -15.50
C LEU A 113 -2.34 -3.18 -14.96
N VAL A 114 -2.77 -4.45 -15.11
CA VAL A 114 -4.07 -4.91 -14.61
C VAL A 114 -4.14 -4.78 -13.09
N SER A 115 -3.10 -5.19 -12.37
CA SER A 115 -3.00 -5.05 -10.91
C SER A 115 -3.15 -3.59 -10.47
N TYR A 116 -2.41 -2.67 -11.11
CA TYR A 116 -2.46 -1.24 -10.80
C TYR A 116 -3.86 -0.64 -11.01
N LEU A 117 -4.50 -0.95 -12.13
CA LEU A 117 -5.83 -0.45 -12.47
C LEU A 117 -6.90 -0.98 -11.50
N PHE A 118 -6.88 -2.26 -11.16
CA PHE A 118 -7.86 -2.83 -10.23
C PHE A 118 -7.56 -2.49 -8.77
N ASN A 119 -6.30 -2.29 -8.38
CA ASN A 119 -5.94 -1.68 -7.11
C ASN A 119 -6.54 -0.26 -6.99
N PHE A 120 -6.51 0.54 -8.06
CA PHE A 120 -7.17 1.85 -8.08
C PHE A 120 -8.67 1.72 -7.84
N VAL A 121 -9.36 0.80 -8.52
CA VAL A 121 -10.80 0.54 -8.30
C VAL A 121 -11.07 0.19 -6.83
N GLY A 122 -10.30 -0.72 -6.26
CA GLY A 122 -10.42 -1.10 -4.84
C GLY A 122 -10.23 0.07 -3.88
N ALA A 123 -9.21 0.89 -4.13
CA ALA A 123 -8.94 2.08 -3.32
C ALA A 123 -10.07 3.12 -3.45
N GLN A 124 -10.62 3.32 -4.66
CA GLN A 124 -11.75 4.21 -4.89
C GLN A 124 -13.02 3.75 -4.19
N LEU A 125 -13.30 2.45 -4.17
CA LEU A 125 -14.47 1.91 -3.47
C LEU A 125 -14.44 2.31 -1.98
N VAL A 126 -13.28 2.17 -1.34
CA VAL A 126 -13.12 2.55 0.08
C VAL A 126 -13.15 4.07 0.25
N ALA A 127 -12.42 4.82 -0.59
CA ALA A 127 -12.34 6.28 -0.52
C ALA A 127 -13.73 6.92 -0.68
N TRP A 128 -14.47 6.56 -1.72
CA TRP A 128 -15.80 7.10 -2.00
C TRP A 128 -16.83 6.63 -0.97
N LEU A 129 -16.93 5.32 -0.70
CA LEU A 129 -17.97 4.80 0.19
C LEU A 129 -17.80 5.31 1.62
N LEU A 130 -16.59 5.24 2.18
CA LEU A 130 -16.40 5.54 3.60
C LEU A 130 -16.18 7.03 3.87
N SER A 131 -15.56 7.75 2.94
CA SER A 131 -15.31 9.18 3.13
C SER A 131 -16.51 10.02 2.68
N ALA A 132 -17.01 9.79 1.46
CA ALA A 132 -18.02 10.64 0.83
C ALA A 132 -19.47 10.20 1.10
N HIS A 133 -19.71 8.89 1.24
CA HIS A 133 -21.08 8.37 1.39
C HIS A 133 -21.46 8.14 2.85
N VAL A 134 -20.55 7.55 3.64
CA VAL A 134 -20.72 7.37 5.09
C VAL A 134 -20.33 8.63 5.87
N GLY A 135 -19.46 9.48 5.31
CA GLY A 135 -19.05 10.74 5.95
C GLY A 135 -18.00 10.59 7.06
N MET A 136 -17.25 9.47 7.11
CA MET A 136 -16.33 9.19 8.24
C MET A 136 -15.21 10.22 8.41
N LEU A 137 -14.88 10.96 7.33
CA LEU A 137 -13.77 11.93 7.28
C LEU A 137 -14.23 13.37 7.08
N GLU A 138 -15.54 13.66 7.12
CA GLU A 138 -16.08 15.01 6.86
C GLU A 138 -15.98 15.94 8.07
N GLY A 139 -15.94 15.39 9.27
CA GLY A 139 -15.83 16.14 10.52
C GLY A 139 -14.39 16.53 10.87
N GLU A 140 -14.24 17.62 11.60
CA GLU A 140 -12.99 17.94 12.28
C GLU A 140 -12.74 16.97 13.45
N PRO A 141 -11.47 16.60 13.74
CA PRO A 141 -10.22 17.09 13.13
C PRO A 141 -9.76 16.34 11.86
N TRP A 142 -10.48 15.31 11.44
CA TRP A 142 -10.02 14.39 10.38
C TRP A 142 -10.01 15.03 9.00
N ARG A 143 -11.00 15.87 8.70
CA ARG A 143 -11.09 16.59 7.43
C ARG A 143 -9.85 17.43 7.17
N SER A 144 -9.52 18.34 8.09
CA SER A 144 -8.34 19.21 7.97
C SER A 144 -7.04 18.40 7.90
N TYR A 145 -6.93 17.31 8.67
CA TYR A 145 -5.76 16.44 8.61
C TYR A 145 -5.59 15.79 7.22
N LEU A 146 -6.68 15.21 6.67
CA LEU A 146 -6.67 14.57 5.36
C LEU A 146 -6.35 15.58 4.25
N HIS A 147 -6.94 16.77 4.31
CA HIS A 147 -6.73 17.84 3.35
C HIS A 147 -5.26 18.30 3.35
N GLY A 148 -4.69 18.54 4.54
CA GLY A 148 -3.27 18.87 4.68
C GLY A 148 -2.34 17.75 4.19
N LEU A 149 -2.67 16.49 4.50
CA LEU A 149 -1.91 15.33 4.02
C LEU A 149 -1.93 15.23 2.48
N ALA A 150 -3.10 15.39 1.86
CA ALA A 150 -3.25 15.33 0.42
C ALA A 150 -2.61 16.54 -0.29
N GLY A 151 -2.77 17.75 0.25
CA GLY A 151 -2.14 18.97 -0.25
C GLY A 151 -0.62 18.83 -0.31
N GLY A 152 -0.01 18.42 0.81
CA GLY A 152 1.44 18.17 0.87
C GLY A 152 1.93 17.03 -0.03
N LYS A 153 1.04 16.19 -0.58
CA LYS A 153 1.38 15.17 -1.58
C LYS A 153 1.39 15.72 -3.00
N VAL A 154 0.40 16.53 -3.35
CA VAL A 154 0.24 17.06 -4.71
C VAL A 154 1.15 18.25 -5.02
N GLU A 155 1.62 18.97 -3.99
CA GLU A 155 2.52 20.13 -4.14
C GLU A 155 4.00 19.76 -4.31
N GLN A 156 4.36 18.48 -4.18
CA GLN A 156 5.76 18.06 -4.28
C GLN A 156 6.26 18.08 -5.72
N ALA A 157 7.50 18.57 -5.92
CA ALA A 157 8.17 18.46 -7.20
C ALA A 157 8.42 16.99 -7.60
N PHE A 158 8.53 16.75 -8.91
CA PHE A 158 8.67 15.40 -9.48
C PHE A 158 9.81 14.58 -8.86
N TRP A 159 11.03 15.14 -8.77
CA TRP A 159 12.20 14.40 -8.29
C TRP A 159 12.09 13.93 -6.83
N PRO A 160 11.70 14.79 -5.87
CA PRO A 160 11.39 14.35 -4.51
C PRO A 160 10.38 13.19 -4.46
N VAL A 161 9.25 13.30 -5.18
CA VAL A 161 8.21 12.24 -5.21
C VAL A 161 8.77 10.96 -5.82
N PHE A 162 9.52 11.06 -6.90
CA PHE A 162 10.11 9.92 -7.59
C PHE A 162 11.07 9.14 -6.69
N VAL A 163 11.99 9.82 -6.00
CA VAL A 163 12.95 9.19 -5.07
C VAL A 163 12.22 8.58 -3.87
N LYS A 164 11.23 9.28 -3.30
CA LYS A 164 10.38 8.73 -2.24
C LYS A 164 9.61 7.49 -2.71
N GLY A 165 9.16 7.46 -3.96
CA GLY A 165 8.50 6.31 -4.57
C GLY A 165 9.41 5.09 -4.68
N ILE A 166 10.68 5.29 -5.09
CA ILE A 166 11.69 4.23 -5.10
C ILE A 166 11.88 3.66 -3.69
N GLY A 167 12.06 4.54 -2.69
CA GLY A 167 12.23 4.14 -1.30
C GLY A 167 11.04 3.38 -0.73
N ALA A 168 9.82 3.84 -1.00
CA ALA A 168 8.59 3.15 -0.59
C ALA A 168 8.55 1.73 -1.19
N ASN A 169 8.75 1.63 -2.51
CA ASN A 169 8.58 0.35 -3.17
C ASN A 169 9.69 -0.66 -2.84
N TRP A 170 10.91 -0.19 -2.57
CA TRP A 170 11.97 -1.04 -2.02
C TRP A 170 11.49 -1.69 -0.73
N LEU A 171 11.01 -0.89 0.23
CA LEU A 171 10.59 -1.39 1.54
C LEU A 171 9.33 -2.28 1.46
N VAL A 172 8.38 -1.98 0.55
CA VAL A 172 7.24 -2.87 0.30
C VAL A 172 7.68 -4.23 -0.23
N CYS A 173 8.54 -4.25 -1.25
CA CYS A 173 9.06 -5.48 -1.83
C CYS A 173 9.85 -6.30 -0.81
N LEU A 174 10.67 -5.63 0.01
CA LEU A 174 11.43 -6.25 1.08
C LEU A 174 10.51 -6.84 2.15
N GLY A 175 9.48 -6.12 2.58
CA GLY A 175 8.50 -6.61 3.55
C GLY A 175 7.78 -7.86 3.06
N MET A 176 7.39 -7.90 1.79
CA MET A 176 6.77 -9.09 1.21
C MET A 176 7.75 -10.26 1.13
N LEU A 177 8.99 -10.05 0.68
CA LEU A 177 10.01 -11.09 0.66
C LEU A 177 10.29 -11.64 2.08
N MET A 178 10.44 -10.76 3.07
CA MET A 178 10.59 -11.16 4.48
C MET A 178 9.36 -11.93 4.98
N GLY A 179 8.16 -11.50 4.57
CA GLY A 179 6.91 -12.20 4.87
C GLY A 179 6.84 -13.61 4.26
N TYR A 180 7.48 -13.87 3.13
CA TYR A 180 7.62 -15.22 2.56
C TYR A 180 8.66 -16.08 3.31
N ALA A 181 9.58 -15.48 4.08
CA ALA A 181 10.52 -16.23 4.90
C ALA A 181 9.85 -16.82 6.16
N ALA A 182 8.74 -16.25 6.64
CA ALA A 182 8.04 -16.72 7.82
C ALA A 182 7.19 -17.99 7.56
N LYS A 183 7.10 -18.86 8.58
CA LYS A 183 6.34 -20.13 8.54
C LYS A 183 4.96 -20.04 9.19
N ASP A 184 4.67 -18.95 9.89
CA ASP A 184 3.41 -18.70 10.57
C ASP A 184 2.91 -17.26 10.33
N ILE A 185 1.64 -16.99 10.65
CA ILE A 185 0.99 -15.70 10.40
C ILE A 185 1.60 -14.58 11.27
N ALA A 186 1.98 -14.86 12.51
CA ALA A 186 2.54 -13.84 13.40
C ALA A 186 3.92 -13.39 12.91
N GLY A 187 4.78 -14.34 12.57
CA GLY A 187 6.08 -14.08 11.96
C GLY A 187 5.95 -13.32 10.64
N LYS A 188 5.00 -13.72 9.76
CA LYS A 188 4.73 -13.01 8.50
C LYS A 188 4.29 -11.57 8.76
N SER A 189 3.41 -11.38 9.74
CA SER A 189 2.86 -10.07 10.10
C SER A 189 3.96 -9.13 10.61
N ILE A 190 4.81 -9.60 11.53
CA ILE A 190 5.94 -8.81 12.06
C ILE A 190 6.97 -8.50 10.97
N ALA A 191 7.30 -9.50 10.13
CA ALA A 191 8.24 -9.34 9.02
C ALA A 191 7.81 -8.27 8.02
N ILE A 192 6.50 -8.20 7.73
CA ILE A 192 5.91 -7.15 6.90
C ILE A 192 5.84 -5.82 7.67
N TRP A 193 5.43 -5.85 8.94
CA TRP A 193 5.19 -4.66 9.74
C TRP A 193 6.40 -3.72 9.80
N ILE A 194 7.60 -4.27 10.03
CA ILE A 194 8.84 -3.49 10.22
C ILE A 194 9.15 -2.55 9.03
N PRO A 195 9.36 -3.04 7.80
CA PRO A 195 9.72 -2.17 6.67
C PRO A 195 8.59 -1.22 6.25
N ILE A 196 7.34 -1.60 6.46
CA ILE A 196 6.20 -0.75 6.13
C ILE A 196 6.06 0.40 7.13
N MET A 197 6.21 0.11 8.42
CA MET A 197 6.26 1.13 9.45
C MET A 197 7.40 2.12 9.21
N LEU A 198 8.56 1.61 8.78
CA LEU A 198 9.70 2.44 8.42
C LEU A 198 9.36 3.42 7.28
N PHE A 199 8.86 2.95 6.13
CA PHE A 199 8.65 3.85 4.99
C PHE A 199 7.58 4.92 5.26
N VAL A 200 6.54 4.55 5.99
CA VAL A 200 5.45 5.48 6.33
C VAL A 200 5.95 6.53 7.32
N THR A 201 6.70 6.12 8.34
CA THR A 201 7.29 7.06 9.32
C THR A 201 8.28 8.02 8.64
N LEU A 202 9.03 7.54 7.64
CA LEU A 202 9.96 8.35 6.84
C LEU A 202 9.24 9.29 5.85
N GLY A 203 7.93 9.13 5.64
CA GLY A 203 7.17 9.98 4.71
C GLY A 203 7.46 9.69 3.24
N TYR A 204 7.69 8.42 2.89
CA TYR A 204 7.79 8.00 1.50
C TYR A 204 6.42 7.93 0.80
N GLU A 205 6.43 7.91 -0.53
CA GLU A 205 5.23 7.99 -1.36
C GLU A 205 4.86 6.62 -1.92
N HIS A 206 3.69 6.10 -1.54
CA HIS A 206 3.20 4.80 -1.99
C HIS A 206 2.05 4.98 -2.97
N SER A 207 2.22 4.51 -4.21
CA SER A 207 1.28 4.73 -5.30
C SER A 207 -0.16 4.33 -4.94
N ILE A 208 -0.37 3.12 -4.44
CA ILE A 208 -1.72 2.60 -4.12
C ILE A 208 -2.32 3.28 -2.89
N ALA A 209 -1.49 3.78 -1.96
CA ALA A 209 -1.99 4.51 -0.80
C ALA A 209 -2.48 5.91 -1.21
N ASN A 210 -1.75 6.54 -2.14
CA ASN A 210 -2.13 7.84 -2.68
C ASN A 210 -3.40 7.75 -3.55
N MET A 211 -3.73 6.59 -4.12
CA MET A 211 -5.04 6.33 -4.74
C MET A 211 -6.21 6.37 -3.74
N PHE A 212 -5.95 6.29 -2.44
CA PHE A 212 -6.95 6.52 -1.39
C PHE A 212 -6.88 7.97 -0.88
N PHE A 213 -5.72 8.42 -0.38
CA PHE A 213 -5.62 9.70 0.34
C PHE A 213 -6.04 10.90 -0.51
N ILE A 214 -5.57 10.99 -1.75
CA ILE A 214 -5.85 12.15 -2.60
C ILE A 214 -7.33 12.15 -3.01
N PRO A 215 -7.90 11.06 -3.55
CA PRO A 215 -9.32 11.00 -3.87
C PRO A 215 -10.25 11.20 -2.67
N ALA A 216 -9.92 10.63 -1.51
CA ALA A 216 -10.70 10.85 -0.28
C ALA A 216 -10.72 12.34 0.14
N ALA A 217 -9.60 13.06 -0.04
CA ALA A 217 -9.55 14.50 0.20
C ALA A 217 -10.42 15.28 -0.82
N ILE A 218 -10.34 14.91 -2.10
CA ILE A 218 -11.19 15.51 -3.15
C ILE A 218 -12.67 15.30 -2.81
N TYR A 219 -13.07 14.07 -2.45
CA TYR A 219 -14.46 13.77 -2.11
C TYR A 219 -14.97 14.49 -0.86
N THR A 220 -14.09 14.83 0.08
CA THR A 220 -14.43 15.62 1.28
C THR A 220 -14.22 17.13 1.07
N GLY A 221 -14.05 17.56 -0.19
CA GLY A 221 -14.04 18.97 -0.58
C GLY A 221 -12.72 19.70 -0.36
N ALA A 222 -11.57 19.02 -0.49
CA ALA A 222 -10.28 19.69 -0.55
C ALA A 222 -10.14 20.49 -1.87
N GLU A 223 -9.39 21.59 -1.85
CA GLU A 223 -9.05 22.38 -3.04
C GLU A 223 -7.95 21.70 -3.88
N ILE A 224 -8.17 20.43 -4.21
CA ILE A 224 -7.28 19.60 -5.03
C ILE A 224 -8.11 19.06 -6.19
N THR A 225 -7.56 19.00 -7.40
CA THR A 225 -8.26 18.46 -8.56
C THR A 225 -7.63 17.15 -9.05
N TRP A 226 -8.32 16.44 -9.93
CA TRP A 226 -7.82 15.20 -10.56
C TRP A 226 -6.69 15.45 -11.57
N SER A 227 -6.44 16.72 -11.94
CA SER A 227 -5.39 17.14 -12.85
C SER A 227 -4.47 18.18 -12.18
N ALA A 228 -3.31 18.39 -12.80
CA ALA A 228 -2.42 19.51 -12.47
C ALA A 228 -3.04 20.84 -12.90
#